data_AF-A0A976KIA2-F1
#
_entry.id   AF-A0A976KIA2-F1
#
_cell.length_a   1.000
_cell.length_b   1.000
_cell.length_c   1.000
_cell.angle_alpha   90.00
_cell.angle_beta   90.00
_cell.angle_gamma   90.00
#
_symmetry.space_group_name_H-M   'P 1'
#
loop_
_entity.id
_entity.type
_entity.pdbx_description
1 polymer ?
#
loop_
_entity_poly.entity_id
_entity_poly.type
_entity_poly.pdbx_seq_one_letter_code
_entity_poly.pdbx_strand_id
1 'polypeptide(L)'
;GLDQYSSPVPHPADYSNTEALGNVLYTVYVYPFEIAAAILLVAIVAAIALTLRKRPDTRYQNPGKQVKVMRNDRLRIVKMVAEKPVIEESEKQEEAS
;
A
#
# COMPACT_ATOMS: atom_id res chain seq x y z
N GLY A 1 5.32 -17.94 -52.75
CA GLY A 1 5.07 -17.66 -51.32
C GLY A 1 4.40 -16.32 -51.10
N LEU A 2 4.74 -15.29 -51.90
CA LEU A 2 4.04 -14.01 -51.96
C LEU A 2 2.77 -14.06 -52.83
N ASP A 3 2.61 -15.13 -53.61
CA ASP A 3 1.49 -15.38 -54.52
C ASP A 3 0.21 -15.83 -53.79
N GLN A 4 0.29 -16.07 -52.47
CA GLN A 4 -0.82 -16.52 -51.62
C GLN A 4 -1.62 -15.37 -51.00
N TYR A 5 -1.15 -14.13 -51.10
CA TYR A 5 -1.85 -12.97 -50.53
C TYR A 5 -2.40 -12.09 -51.64
N SER A 6 -3.67 -11.73 -51.53
CA SER A 6 -4.26 -10.71 -52.40
C SER A 6 -3.47 -9.41 -52.23
N SER A 7 -3.15 -8.76 -53.35
CA SER A 7 -2.51 -7.44 -53.30
C SER A 7 -3.43 -6.47 -52.54
N PRO A 8 -2.89 -5.64 -51.62
CA PRO A 8 -3.69 -4.69 -50.88
C PRO A 8 -4.41 -3.75 -51.85
N VAL A 9 -5.66 -3.41 -51.53
CA VAL A 9 -6.44 -2.48 -52.35
C VAL A 9 -5.68 -1.15 -52.42
N PRO A 10 -5.33 -0.66 -53.63
CA PRO A 10 -4.67 0.61 -53.77
C PRO A 10 -5.64 1.72 -53.36
N HIS A 11 -5.19 2.58 -52.44
CA HIS A 11 -5.95 3.74 -51.99
C HIS A 11 -5.43 5.01 -52.68
N PRO A 12 -6.27 6.03 -52.91
CA PRO A 12 -5.84 7.31 -53.48
C PRO A 12 -4.86 8.03 -52.56
N ALA A 13 -4.06 8.96 -53.11
CA ALA A 13 -3.05 9.70 -52.36
C ALA A 13 -3.62 10.49 -51.15
N ASP A 14 -4.88 10.91 -51.26
CA ASP A 14 -5.58 11.66 -50.21
C ASP A 14 -6.23 10.76 -49.14
N TYR A 15 -6.04 9.44 -49.20
CA TYR A 15 -6.64 8.51 -48.25
C TYR A 15 -5.94 8.53 -46.89
N SER A 16 -6.72 8.82 -45.84
CA SER A 16 -6.22 8.85 -44.46
C SER A 16 -6.55 7.54 -43.73
N ASN A 17 -5.52 6.72 -43.48
CA ASN A 17 -5.65 5.53 -42.64
C ASN A 17 -6.09 5.86 -41.20
N THR A 18 -5.62 6.98 -40.65
CA THR A 18 -5.96 7.41 -39.29
C THR A 18 -7.44 7.76 -39.17
N GLU A 19 -7.99 8.43 -40.18
CA GLU A 19 -9.42 8.75 -40.24
C GLU A 19 -10.26 7.49 -40.41
N ALA A 20 -9.88 6.61 -41.35
CA ALA A 20 -10.57 5.35 -41.59
C ALA A 20 -10.60 4.47 -40.33
N LEU A 21 -9.48 4.36 -39.63
CA LEU A 21 -9.41 3.62 -38.37
C LEU A 21 -10.25 4.26 -37.28
N GLY A 22 -10.20 5.60 -37.15
CA GLY A 22 -11.03 6.35 -36.21
C GLY A 22 -12.52 6.12 -36.45
N ASN A 23 -12.97 6.18 -37.70
CA ASN A 23 -14.36 5.92 -38.07
C ASN A 23 -14.83 4.56 -37.58
N VAL A 24 -14.07 3.49 -37.84
CA VAL A 24 -14.48 2.13 -37.43
C VAL A 24 -14.38 1.95 -35.91
N LEU A 25 -13.37 2.51 -35.24
CA LEU A 25 -13.21 2.45 -33.79
C LEU A 25 -14.36 3.11 -33.04
N TYR A 26 -14.81 4.29 -33.49
CA TYR A 26 -15.83 5.07 -32.79
C TYR A 26 -17.26 4.78 -33.23
N THR A 27 -17.47 3.98 -34.27
CA THR A 27 -18.83 3.61 -34.74
C THR A 27 -19.12 2.13 -34.59
N VAL A 28 -18.23 1.25 -35.05
CA VAL A 28 -18.47 -0.21 -35.08
C VAL A 28 -17.93 -0.87 -33.81
N TYR A 29 -16.76 -0.45 -33.34
CA TYR A 29 -16.06 -1.10 -32.22
C TYR A 29 -16.03 -0.27 -30.93
N VAL A 30 -17.05 0.56 -30.71
CA VAL A 30 -17.13 1.40 -29.50
C VAL A 30 -17.06 0.57 -28.21
N TYR A 31 -17.76 -0.57 -28.15
CA TYR A 31 -17.77 -1.42 -26.95
C TYR A 31 -16.41 -2.06 -26.64
N PRO A 32 -15.73 -2.76 -27.59
CA PRO A 32 -14.36 -3.22 -27.37
C PRO A 32 -13.38 -2.10 -26.99
N PHE A 33 -13.53 -0.92 -27.59
CA PHE A 33 -12.67 0.23 -27.29
C PHE A 33 -12.85 0.72 -25.84
N GLU A 34 -14.09 0.81 -25.36
CA GLU A 34 -14.37 1.15 -23.95
C GLU A 34 -13.85 0.10 -22.97
N ILE A 35 -13.96 -1.20 -23.30
CA ILE A 35 -13.40 -2.27 -22.48
C ILE A 35 -11.87 -2.13 -22.40
N ALA A 36 -11.21 -1.84 -23.52
CA ALA A 36 -9.76 -1.57 -23.51
C ALA A 36 -9.40 -0.37 -22.63
N ALA A 37 -10.19 0.71 -22.66
CA ALA A 37 -10.00 1.86 -21.78
C ALA A 37 -10.15 1.49 -20.29
N ALA A 38 -11.16 0.69 -19.95
CA ALA A 38 -11.36 0.19 -18.58
C ALA A 38 -10.20 -0.72 -18.12
N ILE A 39 -9.70 -1.59 -19.00
CA ILE A 39 -8.52 -2.43 -18.73
C ILE A 39 -7.29 -1.56 -18.45
N LEU A 40 -7.04 -0.53 -19.26
CA LEU A 40 -5.93 0.40 -19.05
C LEU A 40 -6.04 1.14 -17.71
N LEU A 41 -7.25 1.58 -17.34
CA LEU A 41 -7.50 2.21 -16.05
C LEU A 41 -7.15 1.27 -14.88
N VAL A 42 -7.67 0.04 -14.91
CA VAL A 42 -7.39 -0.96 -13.88
C VAL A 42 -5.90 -1.30 -13.84
N ALA A 43 -5.23 -1.40 -15.00
CA ALA A 43 -3.80 -1.67 -15.08
C ALA A 43 -2.97 -0.60 -14.36
N ILE A 44 -3.30 0.68 -14.51
CA ILE A 44 -2.62 1.79 -13.81
C ILE A 44 -2.80 1.65 -12.29
N VAL A 45 -4.04 1.42 -11.84
CA VAL A 45 -4.35 1.24 -10.41
C VAL A 45 -3.59 0.04 -9.84
N ALA A 46 -3.59 -1.08 -10.55
CA ALA A 46 -2.88 -2.30 -10.16
C ALA A 46 -1.36 -2.08 -10.09
N ALA A 47 -0.76 -1.42 -11.09
CA ALA A 47 0.66 -1.13 -11.11
C ALA A 47 1.10 -0.26 -9.91
N ILE A 48 0.33 0.78 -9.59
CA ILE A 48 0.60 1.64 -8.42
C ILE A 48 0.43 0.84 -7.14
N ALA A 49 -0.66 0.07 -7.01
CA ALA A 49 -0.91 -0.73 -5.82
C ALA A 49 0.19 -1.78 -5.56
N LEU A 50 0.72 -2.41 -6.61
CA LEU A 50 1.82 -3.39 -6.51
C LEU A 50 3.15 -2.74 -6.09
N THR A 51 3.42 -1.53 -6.55
CA THR A 51 4.69 -0.83 -6.29
C THR A 51 4.66 0.00 -5.00
N LEU A 52 3.46 0.31 -4.48
CA LEU A 52 3.27 1.06 -3.23
C LEU A 52 3.61 0.20 -2.00
N ARG A 53 4.91 0.11 -1.70
CA ARG A 53 5.43 -0.62 -0.53
C ARG A 53 5.39 0.24 0.73
N LYS A 54 4.69 -0.22 1.77
CA LYS A 54 4.79 0.36 3.12
C LYS A 54 6.15 0.02 3.73
N ARG A 55 6.83 1.02 4.29
CA ARG A 55 8.08 0.80 5.04
C ARG A 55 7.75 0.39 6.48
N PRO A 56 8.32 -0.73 6.98
CA PRO A 56 8.03 -1.23 8.33
C PRO A 56 8.50 -0.27 9.43
N ASP A 57 9.56 0.50 9.19
CA ASP A 57 10.11 1.45 10.16
C ASP A 57 9.31 2.76 10.25
N THR A 58 8.30 2.95 9.40
CA THR A 58 7.46 4.15 9.44
C THR A 58 6.43 4.03 10.55
N ARG A 59 6.54 4.90 11.55
CA ARG A 59 5.59 4.99 12.65
C ARG A 59 4.35 5.78 12.22
N TYR A 60 3.29 5.07 11.86
CA TYR A 60 1.98 5.66 11.61
C TYR A 60 1.21 5.80 12.91
N GLN A 61 0.64 6.99 13.15
CA GLN A 61 -0.34 7.17 14.21
C GLN A 61 -1.73 6.77 13.71
N ASN A 62 -2.52 6.12 14.57
CA ASN A 62 -3.93 5.88 14.31
C ASN A 62 -4.75 6.79 15.25
N PRO A 63 -5.28 7.94 14.76
CA PRO A 63 -6.04 8.88 15.58
C PRO A 63 -7.28 8.23 16.21
N GLY A 64 -7.95 7.32 15.50
CA GLY A 64 -9.11 6.59 16.02
C GLY A 64 -8.75 5.73 17.25
N LYS A 65 -7.57 5.11 17.28
CA LYS A 65 -7.05 4.43 18.48
C LYS A 65 -6.67 5.42 19.58
N GLN A 66 -6.12 6.58 19.24
CA GLN A 66 -5.71 7.60 20.21
C GLN A 66 -6.87 8.31 20.90
N VAL A 67 -8.02 8.46 20.24
CA VAL A 67 -9.21 9.09 20.83
C VAL A 67 -9.98 8.11 21.71
N LYS A 68 -9.90 6.80 21.43
CA LYS A 68 -10.62 5.75 22.17
C LYS A 68 -9.98 5.32 23.50
N VAL A 69 -8.75 5.73 23.80
CA VAL A 69 -8.06 5.32 25.05
C VAL A 69 -8.75 5.88 26.29
N MET A 70 -8.95 5.03 27.29
CA MET A 70 -9.56 5.39 28.57
C MET A 70 -8.50 5.59 29.66
N ARG A 71 -8.90 6.16 30.81
CA ARG A 71 -8.00 6.43 31.95
C ARG A 71 -7.28 5.16 32.44
N ASN A 72 -7.99 4.03 32.46
CA ASN A 72 -7.45 2.75 32.93
C ASN A 72 -6.34 2.19 32.02
N ASP A 73 -6.28 2.62 30.75
CA ASP A 73 -5.27 2.17 29.80
C ASP A 73 -3.91 2.86 30.00
N ARG A 74 -3.86 3.95 30.77
CA ARG A 74 -2.66 4.79 30.92
C ARG A 74 -1.94 4.63 32.25
N LEU A 75 -2.63 4.17 33.30
CA LEU A 75 -2.10 4.13 34.65
C LEU A 75 -2.35 2.76 35.28
N ARG A 76 -1.28 2.13 35.79
CA ARG A 76 -1.36 0.90 36.60
C ARG A 76 -0.79 1.18 37.98
N ILE A 77 -1.60 1.00 39.03
CA ILE A 77 -1.14 1.09 40.41
C ILE A 77 -0.52 -0.26 40.78
N VAL A 78 0.78 -0.27 41.06
CA VAL A 78 1.49 -1.45 41.57
C VAL A 78 1.77 -1.23 43.06
N LYS A 79 1.23 -2.11 43.90
CA LYS A 79 1.60 -2.14 45.33
C LYS A 79 2.96 -2.82 45.46
N MET A 80 3.91 -2.12 46.07
CA MET A 80 5.25 -2.64 46.38
C MET A 80 5.41 -2.77 47.90
N VAL A 81 6.17 -3.77 48.33
CA VAL A 81 6.51 -3.96 49.74
C VAL A 81 7.56 -2.90 50.12
N ALA A 82 7.37 -2.26 51.27
CA ALA A 82 8.35 -1.30 51.77
C ALA A 82 9.69 -1.99 52.02
N GLU A 83 10.74 -1.51 51.37
CA GLU A 83 12.09 -1.98 51.61
C GLU A 83 12.51 -1.53 53.01
N LYS A 84 12.79 -2.51 53.88
CA LYS A 84 13.28 -2.23 55.23
C LYS A 84 14.76 -1.87 55.11
N PRO A 85 15.20 -0.73 55.67
CA PRO A 85 16.62 -0.42 55.71
C PRO A 85 17.35 -1.51 56.49
N VAL A 86 18.37 -2.10 55.86
CA VAL A 86 19.28 -3.03 56.54
C VAL A 86 20.11 -2.19 57.50
N ILE A 87 19.86 -2.33 58.80
CA ILE A 87 20.75 -1.83 59.84
C ILE A 87 21.76 -2.95 60.06
N GLU A 88 23.01 -2.73 59.66
CA GLU A 88 24.11 -3.67 59.89
C GLU A 88 24.36 -3.77 61.41
N GLU A 89 23.91 -4.87 62.03
CA GLU A 89 24.35 -5.27 63.36
C GLU A 89 25.74 -5.92 63.27
N SER A 90 26.75 -5.15 62.86
CA SER A 90 28.15 -5.58 62.85
C SER A 90 28.94 -4.81 63.91
N GLU A 91 28.66 -5.01 65.20
CA GLU A 91 29.52 -4.43 66.24
C GLU A 91 29.46 -5.08 67.65
N LYS A 92 28.90 -6.28 67.84
CA LYS A 92 28.85 -6.90 69.19
C LYS A 92 29.37 -8.34 69.34
N GLN A 93 30.14 -8.86 68.39
CA GLN A 93 30.83 -10.15 68.56
C GLN A 93 32.35 -10.06 68.78
N GLU A 94 32.94 -8.86 68.80
CA GLU A 94 34.38 -8.68 69.10
C GLU A 94 34.68 -8.53 70.62
N GLU A 95 33.66 -8.34 71.48
CA GLU A 95 33.84 -8.15 72.94
C GLU A 95 33.73 -9.43 73.80
N ALA A 96 33.61 -10.62 73.20
CA ALA A 96 33.57 -11.89 73.94
C ALA A 96 34.75 -12.83 73.59
N SER A 97 35.92 -12.24 73.30
CA SER A 97 37.22 -12.90 73.45
C SER A 97 37.66 -12.87 74.91
#